data_AF-A0A9X2SLQ7-F1
#
_entry.id   AF-A0A9X2SLQ7-F1
#
_cell.length_a   1.000
_cell.length_b   1.000
_cell.length_c   1.000
_cell.angle_alpha   90.00
_cell.angle_beta   90.00
_cell.angle_gamma   90.00
#
_symmetry.space_group_name_H-M   'P 1'
#
loop_
_entity.id
_entity.type
_entity.pdbx_description
1 polymer ?
#
loop_
_entity_poly.entity_id
_entity_poly.type
_entity_poly.pdbx_seq_one_letter_code
_entity_poly.pdbx_strand_id
1 'polypeptide(L)'
;MTPGPPEQARLETLLSTLLAGERRPVAEELVRELTGLYAEGLTRIVALLRENAPGLVEAVAADDVVADLLVLHDLHPLDTDARIRRALGGSAEYLGTEAGVARVRLGASGGCSAASERAVEAVVRAAAPEVAGVEVGTEVRLYRIGMGPPGDATPEGRAS
;
A
#
# COMPACT_ATOMS: atom_id res chain seq x y z
N MET A 1 4.85 -16.93 11.41
CA MET A 1 3.44 -17.06 10.97
C MET A 1 2.68 -17.63 12.15
N THR A 2 2.23 -16.77 13.05
CA THR A 2 1.44 -17.20 14.21
C THR A 2 0.06 -17.59 13.67
N PRO A 3 -0.46 -18.79 13.98
CA PRO A 3 -1.83 -19.13 13.58
C PRO A 3 -2.76 -18.07 14.14
N GLY A 4 -3.66 -17.55 13.30
CA GLY A 4 -4.66 -16.58 13.73
C GLY A 4 -5.54 -17.14 14.85
N PRO A 5 -6.28 -16.30 15.59
CA PRO A 5 -7.31 -16.73 16.53
C PRO A 5 -8.18 -17.88 15.97
N PRO A 6 -8.68 -18.80 16.80
CA PRO A 6 -9.38 -20.02 16.36
C PRO A 6 -10.58 -19.74 15.45
N GLU A 7 -11.16 -18.55 15.56
CA GLU A 7 -12.25 -18.05 14.71
C GLU A 7 -11.79 -17.79 13.26
N GLN A 8 -10.60 -17.21 13.07
CA GLN A 8 -10.02 -17.00 11.74
C GLN A 8 -9.70 -18.33 11.05
N ALA A 9 -9.08 -19.27 11.77
CA ALA A 9 -8.78 -20.60 11.22
C ALA A 9 -10.05 -21.35 10.80
N ARG A 10 -11.14 -21.19 11.57
CA ARG A 10 -12.45 -21.75 11.23
C ARG A 10 -13.04 -21.08 9.98
N LEU A 11 -12.96 -19.76 9.88
CA LEU A 11 -13.41 -19.01 8.70
C LEU A 11 -12.67 -19.46 7.44
N GLU A 12 -11.34 -19.53 7.48
CA GLU A 12 -10.50 -19.98 6.36
C GLU A 12 -10.85 -21.40 5.91
N THR A 13 -11.11 -22.30 6.87
CA THR A 13 -11.54 -23.68 6.57
C THR A 13 -12.90 -23.70 5.86
N LEU A 14 -13.86 -22.92 6.35
CA LEU A 14 -15.18 -22.82 5.73
C LEU A 14 -15.10 -22.22 4.32
N LEU A 15 -14.32 -21.16 4.14
CA LEU A 15 -14.08 -20.54 2.84
C LEU A 15 -13.41 -21.52 1.87
N SER A 16 -12.34 -22.19 2.29
CA SER A 16 -11.65 -23.19 1.47
C SER A 16 -12.60 -24.31 1.03
N THR A 17 -13.45 -24.76 1.93
CA THR A 17 -14.46 -25.79 1.64
C THR A 17 -15.50 -25.30 0.63
N LEU A 18 -16.00 -24.08 0.78
CA LEU A 18 -16.99 -23.49 -0.14
C LEU A 18 -16.40 -23.22 -1.54
N LEU A 19 -15.15 -22.76 -1.60
CA LEU A 19 -14.46 -22.44 -2.85
C LEU A 19 -14.03 -23.69 -3.64
N ALA A 20 -13.86 -24.84 -2.97
CA ALA A 20 -13.50 -26.10 -3.61
C ALA A 20 -14.70 -26.83 -4.28
N GLY A 21 -15.93 -26.40 -4.01
CA GLY A 21 -17.15 -27.06 -4.48
C GLY A 21 -17.88 -26.33 -5.62
N GLU A 22 -18.91 -27.00 -6.17
CA GLU A 22 -19.76 -26.45 -7.24
C GLU A 22 -20.55 -25.20 -6.83
N ARG A 23 -20.66 -24.92 -5.52
CA ARG A 23 -21.34 -23.74 -4.97
C ARG A 23 -20.45 -22.51 -4.92
N ARG A 24 -19.20 -22.59 -5.38
CA ARG A 24 -18.27 -21.46 -5.39
C ARG A 24 -18.89 -20.15 -5.91
N PRO A 25 -19.60 -20.11 -7.06
CA PRO A 25 -20.18 -18.85 -7.55
C PRO A 25 -21.20 -18.24 -6.59
N VAL A 26 -22.06 -19.07 -5.98
CA VAL A 26 -23.06 -18.63 -5.01
C VAL A 26 -22.41 -18.15 -3.72
N ALA A 27 -21.32 -18.80 -3.28
CA ALA A 27 -20.55 -18.36 -2.13
C ALA A 27 -19.86 -17.01 -2.37
N GLU A 28 -19.26 -16.82 -3.56
CA GLU A 28 -18.65 -15.54 -3.95
C GLU A 28 -19.69 -14.41 -4.04
N GLU A 29 -20.87 -14.70 -4.61
CA GLU A 29 -21.99 -13.75 -4.65
C GLU A 29 -22.48 -13.39 -3.24
N LEU A 30 -22.68 -14.38 -2.37
CA LEU A 30 -23.08 -14.13 -0.97
C LEU A 30 -22.07 -13.24 -0.23
N VAL A 31 -20.76 -13.52 -0.38
CA VAL A 31 -19.72 -12.70 0.26
C VAL A 31 -19.76 -11.28 -0.29
N ARG A 32 -19.93 -11.10 -1.60
CA ARG A 32 -20.05 -9.78 -2.24
C ARG A 32 -21.27 -9.00 -1.72
N GLU A 33 -22.42 -9.65 -1.61
CA GLU A 33 -23.64 -9.02 -1.10
C GLU A 33 -23.51 -8.67 0.39
N LEU A 34 -22.94 -9.55 1.21
CA LEU A 34 -22.70 -9.28 2.62
C LEU A 34 -21.71 -8.14 2.83
N THR A 35 -20.59 -8.11 2.12
CA THR A 35 -19.63 -7.00 2.22
C THR A 35 -20.21 -5.70 1.71
N GLY A 36 -21.03 -5.73 0.64
CA GLY A 36 -21.77 -4.57 0.16
C GLY A 36 -22.76 -4.03 1.18
N LEU A 37 -23.54 -4.91 1.81
CA LEU A 37 -24.50 -4.53 2.86
C LEU A 37 -23.80 -3.87 4.06
N TYR A 38 -22.68 -4.44 4.52
CA TYR A 38 -21.92 -3.85 5.62
C TYR A 38 -21.21 -2.55 5.21
N ALA A 39 -20.78 -2.41 3.95
CA ALA A 39 -20.18 -1.18 3.45
C ALA A 39 -21.16 0.01 3.58
N GLU A 40 -22.43 -0.18 3.25
CA GLU A 40 -23.46 0.86 3.41
C GLU A 40 -23.63 1.27 4.88
N GLY A 41 -23.77 0.28 5.78
CA GLY A 41 -23.92 0.53 7.21
C GLY A 41 -22.70 1.27 7.80
N LEU A 42 -21.49 0.82 7.46
CA LEU A 42 -20.25 1.43 7.93
C LEU A 42 -20.07 2.84 7.38
N THR A 43 -20.40 3.06 6.10
CA THR A 43 -20.37 4.40 5.48
C THR A 43 -21.24 5.37 6.26
N ARG A 44 -22.46 4.95 6.62
CA ARG A 44 -23.39 5.77 7.40
C ARG A 44 -22.90 6.04 8.81
N ILE A 45 -22.33 5.05 9.49
CA ILE A 45 -21.74 5.24 10.83
C ILE A 45 -20.60 6.27 10.76
N VAL A 46 -19.68 6.12 9.81
CA VAL A 46 -18.55 7.04 9.64
C VAL A 46 -19.03 8.45 9.29
N ALA A 47 -20.05 8.59 8.43
CA ALA A 47 -20.64 9.90 8.12
C ALA A 47 -21.20 10.57 9.38
N LEU A 48 -21.98 9.84 10.19
CA LEU A 48 -22.52 10.35 11.46
C LEU A 48 -21.42 10.75 12.44
N LEU A 49 -20.33 9.97 12.52
CA LEU A 49 -19.17 10.30 13.35
C LEU A 49 -18.47 11.58 12.86
N ARG A 50 -18.24 11.72 11.55
CA ARG A 50 -17.66 12.92 10.95
C ARG A 50 -18.48 14.17 11.24
N GLU A 51 -19.80 14.04 11.19
CA GLU A 51 -20.74 15.15 11.43
C GLU A 51 -20.82 15.55 12.91
N ASN A 52 -20.86 14.58 13.83
CA ASN A 52 -21.23 14.83 15.22
C ASN A 52 -20.04 14.77 16.21
N ALA A 53 -18.96 14.08 15.84
CA ALA A 53 -17.80 13.85 16.70
C ALA A 53 -16.53 13.63 15.86
N PRO A 54 -16.06 14.65 15.11
CA PRO A 54 -14.98 14.49 14.14
C PRO A 54 -13.74 13.84 14.75
N GLY A 55 -13.32 14.29 15.95
CA GLY A 55 -12.15 13.73 16.66
C GLY A 55 -12.24 12.25 17.05
N LEU A 56 -13.44 11.64 17.00
CA LEU A 56 -13.63 10.22 17.25
C LEU A 56 -13.27 9.38 16.01
N VAL A 57 -13.33 9.95 14.81
CA VAL A 57 -12.97 9.26 13.57
C VAL A 57 -11.50 8.90 13.57
N GLU A 58 -10.61 9.82 13.98
CA GLU A 58 -9.18 9.55 14.11
C GLU A 58 -8.89 8.56 15.23
N ALA A 59 -9.64 8.61 16.34
CA ALA A 59 -9.48 7.66 17.45
C ALA A 59 -9.90 6.24 17.06
N VAL A 60 -10.99 6.09 16.30
CA VAL A 60 -11.43 4.80 15.76
C VAL A 60 -10.43 4.26 14.73
N ALA A 61 -9.90 5.13 13.86
CA ALA A 61 -8.87 4.76 12.89
C ALA A 61 -7.48 4.51 13.53
N ALA A 62 -7.32 4.72 14.83
CA ALA A 62 -6.09 4.38 15.56
C ALA A 62 -6.10 2.96 16.12
N ASP A 63 -7.24 2.26 16.11
CA ASP A 63 -7.33 0.83 16.40
C ASP A 63 -7.04 0.04 15.13
N ASP A 64 -6.04 -0.85 15.16
CA ASP A 64 -5.56 -1.56 13.96
C ASP A 64 -6.65 -2.40 13.29
N VAL A 65 -7.50 -3.07 14.07
CA VAL A 65 -8.58 -3.93 13.52
C VAL A 65 -9.64 -3.09 12.84
N VAL A 66 -10.00 -1.95 13.44
CA VAL A 66 -10.98 -1.06 12.85
C VAL A 66 -10.40 -0.31 11.65
N ALA A 67 -9.12 0.08 11.71
CA ALA A 67 -8.42 0.70 10.60
C ALA A 67 -8.43 -0.20 9.37
N ASP A 68 -8.11 -1.49 9.51
CA ASP A 68 -8.14 -2.48 8.43
C ASP A 68 -9.55 -2.63 7.83
N LEU A 69 -10.58 -2.66 8.67
CA LEU A 69 -11.98 -2.70 8.22
C LEU A 69 -12.36 -1.43 7.44
N LEU A 70 -11.94 -0.26 7.91
CA LEU A 70 -12.19 1.00 7.22
C LEU A 70 -11.45 1.06 5.88
N VAL A 71 -10.23 0.53 5.80
CA VAL A 71 -9.49 0.43 4.53
C VAL A 71 -10.19 -0.50 3.56
N LEU A 72 -10.67 -1.67 4.02
CA LEU A 72 -11.40 -2.63 3.18
C LEU A 72 -12.64 -2.00 2.49
N HIS A 73 -13.22 -0.98 3.11
CA HIS A 73 -14.40 -0.28 2.63
C HIS A 73 -14.12 1.13 2.08
N ASP A 74 -12.86 1.52 1.88
CA ASP A 74 -12.46 2.87 1.41
C ASP A 74 -12.96 4.03 2.30
N LEU A 75 -13.13 3.78 3.61
CA LEU A 75 -13.67 4.74 4.59
C LEU A 75 -12.61 5.33 5.53
N HIS A 76 -11.37 4.89 5.42
CA HIS A 76 -10.28 5.36 6.27
C HIS A 76 -10.09 6.89 6.13
N PRO A 77 -9.91 7.65 7.23
CA PRO A 77 -9.79 9.11 7.16
C PRO A 77 -8.55 9.60 6.41
N LEU A 78 -7.48 8.80 6.42
CA LEU A 78 -6.28 9.02 5.62
C LEU A 78 -6.34 8.21 4.32
N ASP A 79 -6.01 8.85 3.20
CA ASP A 79 -5.76 8.17 1.93
C ASP A 79 -4.56 7.22 2.01
N THR A 80 -4.42 6.35 1.00
CA THR A 80 -3.36 5.33 0.92
C THR A 80 -1.98 5.94 1.11
N ASP A 81 -1.67 7.04 0.41
CA ASP A 81 -0.38 7.71 0.45
C ASP A 81 -0.07 8.30 1.83
N ALA A 82 -1.05 8.88 2.50
CA ALA A 82 -0.95 9.42 3.85
C ALA A 82 -0.75 8.31 4.88
N ARG A 83 -1.45 7.17 4.74
CA ARG A 83 -1.25 6.00 5.60
C ARG A 83 0.16 5.44 5.47
N ILE A 84 0.64 5.26 4.24
CA ILE A 84 2.01 4.76 3.99
C ILE A 84 3.04 5.72 4.60
N ARG A 85 2.93 7.04 4.33
CA ARG A 85 3.86 8.04 4.90
C ARG A 85 3.86 8.00 6.42
N ARG A 86 2.68 7.92 7.04
CA ARG A 86 2.53 7.84 8.49
C ARG A 86 3.17 6.57 9.06
N ALA A 87 2.95 5.42 8.43
CA ALA A 87 3.48 4.14 8.87
C ALA A 87 5.01 4.06 8.74
N LEU A 88 5.57 4.64 7.67
CA LEU A 88 7.02 4.67 7.47
C LEU A 88 7.73 5.53 8.52
N GLY A 89 7.09 6.59 9.04
CA GLY A 89 7.62 7.38 10.16
C GLY A 89 9.04 7.92 9.94
N GLY A 90 9.47 8.12 8.69
CA GLY A 90 10.82 8.56 8.33
C GLY A 90 11.88 7.45 8.22
N SER A 91 11.53 6.18 8.45
CA SER A 91 12.43 5.03 8.22
C SER A 91 12.85 4.87 6.75
N ALA A 92 12.01 5.36 5.84
CA ALA A 92 12.23 5.36 4.41
C ALA A 92 11.50 6.55 3.76
N GLU A 93 11.99 6.99 2.61
CA GLU A 93 11.39 8.05 1.80
C GLU A 93 10.29 7.47 0.90
N TYR A 94 9.06 7.94 1.06
CA TYR A 94 7.94 7.54 0.22
C TYR A 94 7.94 8.33 -1.09
N LEU A 95 7.88 7.63 -2.23
CA LEU A 95 7.92 8.24 -3.57
C LEU A 95 6.55 8.33 -4.24
N GLY A 96 5.51 7.76 -3.64
CA GLY A 96 4.15 7.71 -4.19
C GLY A 96 3.72 6.29 -4.58
N THR A 97 2.42 6.16 -4.88
CA THR A 97 1.84 4.94 -5.45
C THR A 97 1.47 5.18 -6.91
N GLU A 98 1.92 4.29 -7.78
CA GLU A 98 1.58 4.31 -9.21
C GLU A 98 1.10 2.94 -9.66
N ALA A 99 -0.03 2.89 -10.38
CA ALA A 99 -0.63 1.64 -10.87
C ALA A 99 -0.82 0.56 -9.78
N GLY A 100 -1.12 0.97 -8.55
CA GLY A 100 -1.29 0.07 -7.41
C GLY A 100 0.02 -0.45 -6.82
N VAL A 101 1.17 0.13 -7.16
CA VAL A 101 2.48 -0.22 -6.61
C VAL A 101 3.04 0.96 -5.81
N ALA A 102 3.30 0.72 -4.52
CA ALA A 102 3.91 1.71 -3.64
C ALA A 102 5.43 1.73 -3.82
N ARG A 103 6.00 2.90 -4.14
CA ARG A 103 7.45 3.07 -4.30
C ARG A 103 8.05 3.73 -3.07
N VAL A 104 9.08 3.09 -2.52
CA VAL A 104 9.76 3.54 -1.30
C VAL A 104 11.27 3.50 -1.51
N ARG A 105 12.00 4.45 -0.92
CA ARG A 105 13.45 4.50 -0.95
C ARG A 105 14.03 4.41 0.45
N LEU A 106 14.96 3.49 0.66
CA LEU A 106 15.70 3.43 1.93
C LEU A 106 16.67 4.61 2.02
N GLY A 107 16.67 5.33 3.15
CA GLY A 107 17.62 6.41 3.40
C GLY A 107 19.03 5.90 3.66
N ALA A 108 20.04 6.75 3.49
CA ALA A 108 21.46 6.42 3.68
C ALA A 108 21.81 5.88 5.09
N SER A 109 20.97 6.15 6.10
CA SER A 109 21.08 5.66 7.47
C SER A 109 20.44 4.28 7.71
N GLY A 110 19.55 3.84 6.81
CA GLY A 110 18.94 2.52 6.83
C GLY A 110 19.80 1.57 6.02
N GLY A 111 20.70 0.83 6.68
CA GLY A 111 21.63 -0.06 6.00
C GLY A 111 20.97 -0.94 4.94
N CYS A 112 21.64 -1.07 3.79
CA CYS A 112 21.23 -1.81 2.59
C CYS A 112 21.26 -3.33 2.83
N SER A 113 20.38 -3.81 3.70
CA SER A 113 20.21 -5.22 3.98
C SER A 113 18.85 -5.68 3.48
N ALA A 114 18.79 -6.93 2.99
CA ALA A 114 17.53 -7.58 2.66
C ALA A 114 16.59 -7.69 3.89
N ALA A 115 17.08 -7.48 5.11
CA ALA A 115 16.24 -7.37 6.30
C ALA A 115 15.52 -6.01 6.37
N SER A 116 16.22 -4.92 6.06
CA SER A 116 15.65 -3.56 6.02
C SER A 116 14.59 -3.42 4.92
N GLU A 117 14.84 -3.98 3.74
CA GLU A 117 13.87 -3.99 2.63
C GLU A 117 12.58 -4.71 3.01
N ARG A 118 12.69 -5.92 3.57
CA ARG A 118 11.53 -6.69 4.03
C ARG A 118 10.78 -6.01 5.17
N ALA A 119 11.49 -5.34 6.07
CA ALA A 119 10.86 -4.59 7.16
C ALA A 119 10.03 -3.43 6.62
N VAL A 120 10.55 -2.67 5.67
CA VAL A 120 9.82 -1.58 5.02
C VAL A 120 8.64 -2.11 4.20
N GLU A 121 8.84 -3.18 3.44
CA GLU A 121 7.76 -3.84 2.70
C GLU A 121 6.63 -4.29 3.63
N ALA A 122 6.94 -4.90 4.77
CA ALA A 122 5.96 -5.32 5.75
C ALA A 122 5.18 -4.14 6.35
N VAL A 123 5.86 -3.03 6.66
CA VAL A 123 5.23 -1.80 7.17
C VAL A 123 4.29 -1.20 6.12
N VAL A 124 4.71 -1.13 4.86
CA VAL A 124 3.87 -0.62 3.77
C VAL A 124 2.65 -1.51 3.56
N ARG A 125 2.83 -2.84 3.53
CA ARG A 125 1.74 -3.79 3.31
C ARG A 125 0.73 -3.81 4.45
N ALA A 126 1.17 -3.58 5.68
CA ALA A 126 0.27 -3.39 6.81
C ALA A 126 -0.51 -2.07 6.70
N ALA A 127 0.13 -0.99 6.25
CA ALA A 127 -0.51 0.33 6.15
C ALA A 127 -1.46 0.47 4.94
N ALA A 128 -1.20 -0.27 3.87
CA ALA A 128 -1.91 -0.21 2.61
C ALA A 128 -2.12 -1.62 2.03
N PRO A 129 -3.02 -2.42 2.62
CA PRO A 129 -3.32 -3.78 2.15
C PRO A 129 -3.91 -3.83 0.73
N GLU A 130 -4.47 -2.72 0.22
CA GLU A 130 -5.01 -2.62 -1.13
C GLU A 130 -3.94 -2.44 -2.23
N VAL A 131 -2.69 -2.13 -1.84
CA VAL A 131 -1.57 -1.98 -2.77
C VAL A 131 -1.14 -3.36 -3.28
N ALA A 132 -1.09 -3.52 -4.60
CA ALA A 132 -0.76 -4.77 -5.28
C ALA A 132 0.73 -5.16 -5.15
N GLY A 133 1.61 -4.20 -4.91
CA GLY A 133 3.05 -4.46 -4.77
C GLY A 133 3.81 -3.32 -4.09
N VAL A 134 4.98 -3.64 -3.54
CA VAL A 134 5.87 -2.64 -2.93
C VAL A 134 7.22 -2.73 -3.62
N GLU A 135 7.66 -1.61 -4.19
CA GLU A 135 8.98 -1.47 -4.80
C GLU A 135 9.90 -0.69 -3.87
N VAL A 136 10.90 -1.38 -3.33
CA VAL A 136 11.93 -0.75 -2.50
C VAL A 136 13.16 -0.46 -3.37
N GLY A 137 13.36 0.82 -3.70
CA GLY A 137 14.51 1.29 -4.47
C GLY A 137 15.66 1.78 -3.57
N THR A 138 16.88 1.71 -4.09
CA THR A 138 18.10 2.15 -3.40
C THR A 138 18.81 3.33 -4.08
N GLU A 139 18.47 3.69 -5.32
CA GLU A 139 19.08 4.84 -6.01
C GLU A 139 18.09 5.59 -6.92
N VAL A 140 18.28 6.91 -7.00
CA VAL A 140 17.76 7.72 -8.12
C VAL A 140 18.46 7.20 -9.38
N ARG A 141 17.75 6.53 -10.28
CA ARG A 141 18.23 6.46 -11.67
C ARG A 141 18.13 7.87 -12.26
N LEU A 142 19.10 8.71 -11.95
CA LEU A 142 19.39 9.87 -12.76
C LEU A 142 19.70 9.30 -14.14
N TYR A 143 18.80 9.53 -15.10
CA TYR A 143 19.10 9.26 -16.51
C TYR A 143 20.39 9.99 -16.82
N ARG A 144 21.48 9.24 -16.97
CA ARG A 144 22.76 9.73 -17.45
C ARG A 144 22.53 10.07 -18.92
N ILE A 145 22.09 11.29 -19.21
CA ILE A 145 22.04 11.80 -20.58
C ILE A 145 23.50 11.89 -21.01
N GLY A 146 23.98 10.83 -21.65
CA GLY A 146 25.29 10.81 -22.26
C GLY A 146 25.30 11.80 -23.41
N MET A 147 25.76 13.02 -23.15
CA MET A 147 26.31 13.89 -24.18
C MET A 147 27.55 13.19 -24.74
N GLY A 148 27.43 12.68 -25.97
CA GLY A 148 28.57 12.21 -26.75
C GLY A 148 29.56 13.34 -27.00
N PRO A 149 30.86 13.05 -27.15
CA PRO A 149 31.88 14.07 -27.35
C PRO A 149 31.67 14.76 -28.71
N PRO A 150 31.90 16.08 -28.84
CA PRO A 150 31.84 16.75 -30.13
C PRO A 150 32.97 16.23 -31.02
N GLY A 151 32.59 15.61 -32.14
CA GLY A 151 33.48 15.29 -33.24
C GLY A 151 34.06 16.55 -33.87
N ASP A 152 35.39 16.52 -34.03
CA ASP A 152 36.16 17.06 -35.15
C ASP A 152 35.45 17.99 -36.15
N ALA A 153 35.63 19.30 -35.94
CA ALA A 153 35.57 20.28 -37.02
C ALA A 153 37.01 20.77 -37.30
N THR A 154 37.68 20.13 -38.24
CA THR A 154 38.80 20.76 -38.95
C THR A 154 38.20 21.66 -40.04
N PRO A 155 38.67 22.91 -40.16
CA PRO A 155 38.83 23.47 -41.49
C PRO A 155 40.27 23.92 -41.71
N GLU A 156 40.79 23.47 -42.85
CA GLU A 156 42.01 23.95 -43.50
C GLU A 156 41.99 25.47 -43.71
N GLY A 157 43.16 26.13 -43.64
CA GLY A 157 43.32 27.51 -44.06
C GLY A 157 44.74 28.06 -43.90
N ARG A 158 45.42 28.25 -45.04
CA ARG A 158 46.83 28.64 -45.26
C ARG A 158 47.29 30.02 -44.72
N ALA A 159 48.63 30.15 -44.73
CA ALA A 159 49.49 31.32 -44.98
C ALA A 159 49.89 32.12 -43.73
N SER A 160 51.16 32.52 -43.52
CA SER A 160 52.34 32.65 -44.40
C SER A 160 53.62 32.23 -43.68
#